data_AF-A0A9P5LZ94-F1
#
_entry.id   AF-A0A9P5LZ94-F1
#
_cell.length_a   1.000
_cell.length_b   1.000
_cell.length_c   1.000
_cell.angle_alpha   90.00
_cell.angle_beta   90.00
_cell.angle_gamma   90.00
#
_symmetry.space_group_name_H-M   'P 1'
#
loop_
_entity.id
_entity.type
_entity.pdbx_description
1 polymer ?
#
loop_
_entity_poly.entity_id
_entity_poly.type
_entity_poly.pdbx_seq_one_letter_code
_entity_poly.pdbx_strand_id
1 'polypeptide(L)'
;MTLRPAQTWSPSFNDMQPNPSSPFSTPTLQILDIPLNSQEMHYREICGMLKYTQDNTRQVTKDKKKYSRELHVALMRLDVGGGKGRDGRERMRKVAVLRKVVRSHQDYKKNLRACEGVLWRKENELKRALRLQVRENGNADYYEGRNWWFVAGEEESDEEDEEDDEDEENDEDDEDLDMEMEG
;
A
#
# COMPACT_ATOMS: atom_id res chain seq x y z
N MET A 1 -57.24 -24.82 52.45
CA MET A 1 -56.15 -24.17 51.69
C MET A 1 -54.89 -24.25 52.53
N THR A 2 -53.87 -24.96 52.06
CA THR A 2 -52.58 -25.13 52.74
C THR A 2 -51.50 -24.53 51.84
N LEU A 3 -50.89 -23.42 52.28
CA LEU A 3 -49.79 -22.76 51.58
C LEU A 3 -48.46 -23.41 52.02
N ARG A 4 -47.65 -23.84 51.05
CA ARG A 4 -46.28 -24.34 51.29
C ARG A 4 -45.32 -23.16 51.57
N PRO A 5 -44.30 -23.30 52.43
CA PRO A 5 -43.28 -22.28 52.59
C PRO A 5 -42.34 -22.24 51.38
N ALA A 6 -42.01 -21.04 50.92
CA ALA A 6 -41.01 -20.81 49.89
C ALA A 6 -39.60 -21.12 50.42
N GLN A 7 -38.85 -21.92 49.67
CA GLN A 7 -37.48 -22.31 49.97
C GLN A 7 -36.53 -21.19 49.53
N THR A 8 -35.95 -20.44 50.47
CA THR A 8 -34.99 -19.37 50.19
C THR A 8 -33.61 -19.96 49.88
N TRP A 9 -33.15 -19.82 48.63
CA TRP A 9 -31.81 -20.17 48.17
C TRP A 9 -30.86 -18.97 48.29
N SER A 10 -30.49 -18.59 49.52
CA SER A 10 -29.40 -17.63 49.74
C SER A 10 -28.17 -18.41 50.20
N PRO A 11 -27.00 -18.27 49.55
CA PRO A 11 -25.76 -18.84 50.07
C PRO A 11 -25.43 -18.20 51.42
N SER A 12 -24.93 -18.99 52.36
CA SER A 12 -24.46 -18.50 53.65
C SER A 12 -23.22 -17.61 53.45
N PHE A 13 -23.08 -16.56 54.26
CA PHE A 13 -21.92 -15.65 54.23
C PHE A 13 -20.57 -16.38 54.42
N ASN A 14 -20.58 -17.60 54.95
CA ASN A 14 -19.38 -18.43 55.11
C ASN A 14 -18.92 -19.14 53.81
N ASP A 15 -19.71 -19.15 52.74
CA ASP A 15 -19.33 -19.74 51.44
C ASP A 15 -18.54 -18.77 50.54
N MET A 16 -18.34 -17.52 50.97
CA MET A 16 -17.61 -16.49 50.20
C MET A 16 -16.14 -16.30 50.65
N GLN A 17 -15.57 -17.23 51.42
CA GLN A 17 -14.13 -17.18 51.67
C GLN A 17 -13.37 -17.71 50.44
N PRO A 18 -12.56 -16.89 49.75
CA PRO A 18 -11.76 -17.37 48.63
C PRO A 18 -10.79 -18.44 49.14
N ASN A 19 -10.75 -19.58 48.45
CA ASN A 19 -9.86 -20.68 48.80
C ASN A 19 -8.38 -20.19 48.71
N PRO A 20 -7.61 -20.21 49.80
CA PRO A 20 -6.22 -19.72 49.82
C PRO A 20 -5.27 -20.55 48.95
N SER A 21 -5.71 -21.71 48.45
CA SER A 21 -4.95 -22.56 47.52
C SER A 21 -5.32 -22.36 46.05
N SER A 22 -6.22 -21.41 45.73
CA SER A 22 -6.47 -21.04 44.34
C SER A 22 -5.27 -20.20 43.84
N PRO A 23 -4.45 -20.71 42.89
CA PRO A 23 -3.46 -19.85 42.25
C PRO A 23 -4.24 -18.72 41.60
N PHE A 24 -3.87 -17.47 41.90
CA PHE A 24 -4.36 -16.31 41.17
C PHE A 24 -4.24 -16.65 39.69
N SER A 25 -5.37 -16.87 39.03
CA SER A 25 -5.40 -17.01 37.59
C SER A 25 -4.85 -15.70 37.07
N THR A 26 -3.61 -15.71 36.59
CA THR A 26 -3.11 -14.65 35.72
C THR A 26 -4.21 -14.43 34.71
N PRO A 27 -4.87 -13.25 34.69
CA PRO A 27 -5.89 -13.02 33.70
C PRO A 27 -5.20 -13.22 32.37
N THR A 28 -5.54 -14.30 31.68
CA THR A 28 -5.15 -14.49 30.30
C THR A 28 -5.57 -13.19 29.65
N LEU A 29 -4.61 -12.45 29.06
CA LEU A 29 -4.89 -11.25 28.28
C LEU A 29 -5.99 -11.67 27.31
N GLN A 30 -7.24 -11.33 27.64
CA GLN A 30 -8.34 -11.54 26.73
C GLN A 30 -7.96 -10.61 25.60
N ILE A 31 -7.53 -11.20 24.49
CA ILE A 31 -7.39 -10.47 23.23
C ILE A 31 -8.81 -10.00 22.96
N LEU A 32 -9.11 -8.81 23.46
CA LEU A 32 -10.42 -8.21 23.38
C LEU A 32 -10.58 -7.93 21.89
N ASP A 33 -11.37 -8.75 21.22
CA ASP A 33 -11.73 -8.60 19.82
C ASP A 33 -12.68 -7.39 19.71
N ILE A 34 -12.13 -6.21 20.00
CA ILE A 34 -12.84 -4.94 19.92
C ILE A 34 -12.97 -4.64 18.43
N PRO A 35 -14.20 -4.53 17.90
CA PRO A 35 -14.40 -4.18 16.52
C PRO A 35 -13.79 -2.81 16.23
N LEU A 36 -13.27 -2.66 15.02
CA LEU A 36 -12.61 -1.44 14.59
C LEU A 36 -13.56 -0.26 14.62
N ASN A 37 -13.09 0.86 15.16
CA ASN A 37 -13.81 2.11 14.98
C ASN A 37 -13.70 2.58 13.51
N SER A 38 -14.55 3.51 13.09
CA SER A 38 -14.57 3.96 11.69
C SER A 38 -13.26 4.61 11.23
N GLN A 39 -12.56 5.33 12.10
CA GLN A 39 -11.27 5.97 11.77
C GLN A 39 -10.15 4.92 11.65
N GLU A 40 -10.21 3.90 12.49
CA GLU A 40 -9.32 2.75 12.48
C GLU A 40 -9.48 1.88 11.23
N MET A 41 -10.72 1.63 10.80
CA MET A 41 -10.99 1.00 9.50
C MET A 41 -10.41 1.82 8.36
N HIS A 42 -10.65 3.13 8.37
CA HIS A 42 -10.15 4.04 7.33
C HIS A 42 -8.62 4.09 7.28
N TYR A 43 -7.95 4.02 8.45
CA TYR A 43 -6.50 3.93 8.51
C TYR A 43 -5.98 2.67 7.83
N ARG A 44 -6.60 1.51 8.09
CA ARG A 44 -6.22 0.26 7.42
C ARG A 44 -6.46 0.30 5.92
N GLU A 45 -7.55 0.91 5.47
CA GLU A 45 -7.81 1.12 4.04
C GLU A 45 -6.69 1.92 3.38
N ILE A 46 -6.26 3.03 4.01
CA ILE A 46 -5.16 3.86 3.52
C ILE A 46 -3.85 3.06 3.47
N CYS A 47 -3.51 2.30 4.53
CA CYS A 47 -2.34 1.43 4.53
C CYS A 47 -2.41 0.38 3.40
N GLY A 48 -3.59 -0.21 3.18
CA GLY A 48 -3.81 -1.16 2.08
C GLY A 48 -3.62 -0.52 0.70
N MET A 49 -4.13 0.70 0.51
CA MET A 49 -3.93 1.48 -0.72
C MET A 49 -2.46 1.88 -0.93
N LEU A 50 -1.73 2.23 0.14
CA LEU A 50 -0.29 2.51 0.08
C LEU A 50 0.48 1.29 -0.40
N LYS A 51 0.26 0.14 0.25
CA LYS A 51 0.90 -1.12 -0.14
C LYS A 51 0.60 -1.48 -1.59
N TYR A 52 -0.66 -1.40 -2.00
CA TYR A 52 -1.05 -1.62 -3.40
C TYR A 52 -0.30 -0.68 -4.34
N THR A 53 -0.20 0.62 -4.02
CA THR A 53 0.47 1.61 -4.86
C THR A 53 1.97 1.32 -4.98
N GLN A 54 2.62 0.93 -3.90
CA GLN A 54 4.04 0.55 -3.86
C GLN A 54 4.31 -0.71 -4.68
N ASP A 55 3.50 -1.75 -4.47
CA ASP A 55 3.61 -3.02 -5.22
C ASP A 55 3.40 -2.79 -6.73
N ASN A 56 2.42 -1.96 -7.11
CA ASN A 56 2.20 -1.60 -8.50
C ASN A 56 3.37 -0.77 -9.06
N THR A 57 3.93 0.16 -8.29
CA THR A 57 5.07 0.97 -8.73
C THR A 57 6.28 0.09 -9.04
N ARG A 58 6.54 -0.92 -8.19
CA ARG A 58 7.59 -1.93 -8.41
C ARG A 58 7.32 -2.74 -9.67
N GLN A 59 6.08 -3.21 -9.86
CA GLN A 59 5.69 -3.99 -11.04
C GLN A 59 5.83 -3.19 -12.34
N VAL A 60 5.30 -1.97 -12.37
CA VAL A 60 5.36 -1.07 -13.53
C VAL A 60 6.79 -0.71 -13.89
N THR A 61 7.65 -0.53 -12.89
CA THR A 61 9.08 -0.28 -13.11
C THR A 61 9.76 -1.48 -13.77
N LYS A 62 9.46 -2.71 -13.32
CA LYS A 62 9.97 -3.94 -13.94
C LYS A 62 9.48 -4.09 -15.38
N ASP A 63 8.19 -3.84 -15.62
CA ASP A 63 7.59 -3.95 -16.95
C ASP A 63 8.14 -2.87 -17.91
N LYS A 64 8.32 -1.62 -17.44
CA LYS A 64 9.01 -0.57 -18.20
C LYS A 64 10.39 -1.05 -18.63
N LYS A 65 11.22 -1.54 -17.69
CA LYS A 65 12.57 -2.05 -17.98
C LYS A 65 12.55 -3.15 -19.05
N LYS A 66 11.58 -4.06 -18.98
CA LYS A 66 11.38 -5.09 -20.01
C LYS A 66 11.07 -4.48 -21.38
N TYR A 67 10.09 -3.59 -21.46
CA TYR A 67 9.68 -2.97 -22.73
C TYR A 67 10.75 -2.03 -23.32
N SER A 68 11.53 -1.34 -22.49
CA SER A 68 12.67 -0.54 -22.93
C SER A 68 13.75 -1.41 -23.59
N ARG A 69 14.05 -2.59 -23.02
CA ARG A 69 14.96 -3.57 -23.66
C ARG A 69 14.42 -4.08 -24.99
N GLU A 70 13.12 -4.40 -25.05
CA GLU A 70 12.47 -4.81 -26.30
C GLU A 70 12.49 -3.70 -27.36
N LEU A 71 12.29 -2.44 -26.95
CA LEU A 71 12.38 -1.26 -27.80
C LEU A 71 13.79 -1.10 -28.37
N HIS A 72 14.81 -1.23 -27.54
CA HIS A 72 16.21 -1.15 -27.96
C HIS A 72 16.52 -2.20 -29.05
N VAL A 73 16.13 -3.45 -28.83
CA VAL A 73 16.29 -4.52 -29.84
C VAL A 73 15.48 -4.23 -31.11
N ALA A 74 14.27 -3.68 -30.99
CA ALA A 74 13.46 -3.31 -32.15
C ALA A 74 14.09 -2.18 -32.96
N LEU A 75 14.70 -1.19 -32.31
CA LEU A 75 15.44 -0.10 -32.95
C LEU A 75 16.66 -0.64 -33.68
N MET A 76 17.49 -1.50 -33.06
CA MET A 76 18.62 -2.15 -33.74
C MET A 76 18.19 -2.93 -34.98
N ARG A 77 17.07 -3.66 -34.91
CA ARG A 77 16.54 -4.42 -36.06
C ARG A 77 16.03 -3.52 -37.16
N LEU A 78 15.46 -2.37 -36.82
CA LEU A 78 15.02 -1.37 -37.80
C LEU A 78 16.23 -0.72 -38.49
N ASP A 79 17.28 -0.42 -37.74
CA ASP A 79 18.53 0.15 -38.24
C ASP A 79 19.22 -0.80 -39.23
N VAL A 80 19.41 -2.07 -38.84
CA VAL A 80 20.03 -3.09 -39.70
C VAL A 80 19.16 -3.49 -40.89
N GLY A 81 17.85 -3.68 -40.67
CA GLY A 81 16.94 -4.22 -41.68
C GLY A 81 16.28 -3.16 -42.58
N GLY A 82 16.38 -1.88 -42.23
CA GLY A 82 15.71 -0.76 -42.89
C GLY A 82 14.18 -0.74 -42.72
N GLY A 83 13.58 0.42 -42.98
CA GLY A 83 12.14 0.68 -42.86
C GLY A 83 11.32 0.45 -44.15
N LYS A 84 11.94 0.01 -45.25
CA LYS A 84 11.27 -0.16 -46.55
C LYS A 84 10.64 -1.56 -46.72
N GLY A 85 9.63 -1.65 -47.57
CA GLY A 85 8.89 -2.90 -47.84
C GLY A 85 7.91 -3.29 -46.73
N ARG A 86 7.24 -4.43 -46.88
CA ARG A 86 6.24 -4.94 -45.92
C ARG A 86 6.86 -5.14 -44.54
N ASP A 87 7.99 -5.83 -44.48
CA ASP A 87 8.66 -6.15 -43.22
C ASP A 87 9.27 -4.91 -42.55
N GLY A 88 9.72 -3.93 -43.34
CA GLY A 88 10.19 -2.64 -42.83
C GLY A 88 9.08 -1.83 -42.18
N ARG A 89 7.89 -1.81 -42.80
CA ARG A 89 6.71 -1.17 -42.21
C ARG A 89 6.29 -1.84 -40.89
N GLU A 90 6.36 -3.17 -40.82
CA GLU A 90 6.09 -3.90 -39.58
C GLU A 90 7.12 -3.60 -38.48
N ARG A 91 8.42 -3.49 -38.82
CA ARG A 91 9.46 -3.05 -37.87
C ARG A 91 9.20 -1.64 -37.33
N MET A 92 8.86 -0.68 -38.19
CA MET A 92 8.52 0.68 -37.76
C MET A 92 7.30 0.71 -36.84
N ARG A 93 6.24 -0.05 -37.18
CA ARG A 93 5.06 -0.17 -36.33
C ARG A 93 5.41 -0.74 -34.96
N LYS A 94 6.25 -1.78 -34.91
CA LYS A 94 6.69 -2.37 -33.65
C LYS A 94 7.43 -1.35 -32.78
N VAL A 95 8.35 -0.56 -33.36
CA VAL A 95 9.05 0.51 -32.65
C VAL A 95 8.07 1.56 -32.13
N ALA A 96 7.13 2.03 -32.97
CA ALA A 96 6.14 3.03 -32.56
C ALA A 96 5.26 2.55 -31.39
N VAL A 97 4.79 1.29 -31.44
CA VAL A 97 4.01 0.69 -30.35
C VAL A 97 4.85 0.59 -29.08
N LEU A 98 6.09 0.11 -29.17
CA LEU A 98 6.97 -0.03 -28.00
C LEU A 98 7.30 1.31 -27.36
N ARG A 99 7.55 2.38 -28.15
CA ARG A 99 7.72 3.75 -27.64
C ARG A 99 6.49 4.20 -26.84
N LYS A 100 5.29 3.99 -27.39
CA LYS A 100 4.04 4.34 -26.72
C LYS A 100 3.84 3.55 -25.42
N VAL A 101 4.17 2.26 -25.42
CA VAL A 101 4.09 1.40 -24.24
C VAL A 101 5.05 1.90 -23.15
N VAL A 102 6.30 2.20 -23.49
CA VAL A 102 7.29 2.73 -22.53
C VAL A 102 6.83 4.05 -21.93
N ARG A 103 6.39 5.02 -22.76
CA ARG A 103 5.85 6.30 -22.30
C ARG A 103 4.63 6.10 -21.38
N SER A 104 3.71 5.22 -21.75
CA SER A 104 2.54 4.91 -20.92
C SER A 104 2.91 4.32 -19.55
N HIS A 105 3.97 3.51 -19.45
CA HIS A 105 4.43 2.99 -18.16
C HIS A 105 5.08 4.09 -17.31
N GLN A 106 5.81 5.02 -17.93
CA GLN A 106 6.40 6.17 -17.26
C GLN A 106 5.33 7.12 -16.70
N ASP A 107 4.30 7.44 -17.50
CA ASP A 107 3.16 8.25 -17.06
C ASP A 107 2.40 7.57 -15.92
N TYR A 108 2.17 6.26 -16.03
CA TYR A 108 1.51 5.52 -14.96
C TYR A 108 2.34 5.48 -13.68
N LYS A 109 3.67 5.30 -13.76
CA LYS A 109 4.59 5.40 -12.61
C LYS A 109 4.49 6.79 -11.95
N LYS A 110 4.45 7.86 -12.74
CA LYS A 110 4.28 9.24 -12.24
C LYS A 110 2.97 9.40 -11.47
N ASN A 111 1.88 8.89 -12.00
CA ASN A 111 0.57 8.93 -11.34
C ASN A 111 0.55 8.12 -10.04
N LEU A 112 1.19 6.93 -10.01
CA LEU A 112 1.33 6.14 -8.79
C LEU A 112 2.12 6.88 -7.72
N ARG A 113 3.25 7.53 -8.08
CA ARG A 113 4.03 8.37 -7.14
C ARG A 113 3.20 9.52 -6.58
N ALA A 114 2.37 10.17 -7.39
CA ALA A 114 1.46 11.22 -6.92
C ALA A 114 0.40 10.69 -5.95
N CYS A 115 -0.21 9.54 -6.25
CA CYS A 115 -1.15 8.85 -5.36
C CYS A 115 -0.50 8.47 -4.04
N GLU A 116 0.70 7.88 -4.08
CA GLU A 116 1.48 7.52 -2.91
C GLU A 116 1.72 8.75 -2.00
N GLY A 117 2.16 9.87 -2.55
CA GLY A 117 2.37 11.10 -1.77
C GLY A 117 1.10 11.67 -1.12
N VAL A 118 -0.07 11.50 -1.73
CA VAL A 118 -1.36 11.86 -1.10
C VAL A 118 -1.72 10.89 0.01
N LEU A 119 -1.55 9.59 -0.22
CA LEU A 119 -1.87 8.55 0.75
C LEU A 119 -0.96 8.63 1.98
N TRP A 120 0.33 8.90 1.82
CA TRP A 120 1.28 9.11 2.92
C TRP A 120 0.88 10.28 3.83
N ARG A 121 0.41 11.38 3.26
CA ARG A 121 -0.08 12.53 4.04
C ARG A 121 -1.32 12.14 4.86
N LYS A 122 -2.28 11.46 4.23
CA LYS A 122 -3.51 11.00 4.90
C LYS A 122 -3.23 9.96 5.99
N GLU A 123 -2.32 9.02 5.73
CA GLU A 123 -1.88 8.01 6.70
C GLU A 123 -1.31 8.70 7.95
N ASN A 124 -0.40 9.66 7.75
CA ASN A 124 0.22 10.40 8.84
C ASN A 124 -0.78 11.25 9.63
N GLU A 125 -1.67 11.97 8.94
CA GLU A 125 -2.72 12.78 9.57
C GLU A 125 -3.63 11.91 10.44
N LEU A 126 -4.09 10.78 9.91
CA LEU A 126 -5.00 9.88 10.61
C LEU A 126 -4.31 9.15 11.76
N LYS A 127 -3.06 8.73 11.57
CA LYS A 127 -2.21 8.16 12.63
C LYS A 127 -2.06 9.12 13.81
N ARG A 128 -1.83 10.40 13.54
CA ARG A 128 -1.75 11.44 14.59
C ARG A 128 -3.10 11.63 15.28
N ALA A 129 -4.20 11.69 14.54
CA ALA A 129 -5.54 11.84 15.09
C ALA A 129 -5.92 10.66 16.01
N LEU A 130 -5.66 9.42 15.59
CA LEU A 130 -5.92 8.22 16.39
C LEU A 130 -5.12 8.21 17.69
N ARG A 131 -3.83 8.57 17.64
CA ARG A 131 -2.98 8.67 18.84
C ARG A 131 -3.47 9.75 19.81
N LEU A 132 -3.91 10.91 19.30
CA LEU A 132 -4.48 11.99 20.10
C LEU A 132 -5.76 11.54 20.80
N GLN A 133 -6.69 10.93 20.07
CA GLN A 133 -7.97 10.46 20.60
C GLN A 133 -7.77 9.44 21.75
N VAL A 134 -6.82 8.51 21.57
CA VAL A 134 -6.50 7.50 22.57
C VAL A 134 -5.87 8.11 23.83
N ARG A 135 -5.01 9.13 23.67
CA ARG A 135 -4.44 9.89 24.79
C ARG A 135 -5.50 10.68 25.55
N GLU A 136 -6.43 11.33 24.84
CA GLU A 136 -7.54 12.09 25.44
C GLU A 136 -8.53 11.19 26.19
N ASN A 137 -8.74 9.96 25.71
CA ASN A 137 -9.58 8.95 26.36
C ASN A 137 -8.91 8.27 27.56
N GLY A 138 -7.70 8.69 27.95
CA GLY A 138 -6.98 8.14 29.11
C GLY A 138 -6.47 6.72 28.93
N ASN A 139 -6.35 6.24 27.68
CA ASN A 139 -5.90 4.88 27.36
C ASN A 139 -4.66 4.92 26.47
N ALA A 140 -3.61 5.65 26.88
CA ALA A 140 -2.41 5.88 26.07
C ALA A 140 -1.80 4.59 25.47
N ASP A 141 -1.94 3.48 26.18
CA ASP A 141 -1.36 2.18 25.84
C ASP A 141 -2.26 1.34 24.91
N TYR A 142 -3.40 1.89 24.44
CA TYR A 142 -4.37 1.15 23.60
C TYR A 142 -3.75 0.50 22.36
N TYR A 143 -2.72 1.14 21.79
CA TYR A 143 -1.96 0.63 20.66
C TYR A 143 -0.59 0.02 21.04
N GLU A 144 -0.18 0.08 22.30
CA GLU A 144 1.04 -0.61 22.76
C GLU A 144 0.82 -2.13 22.74
N GLY A 145 1.78 -2.88 22.20
CA GLY A 145 1.62 -4.33 21.96
C GLY A 145 0.73 -4.69 20.76
N ARG A 146 0.09 -3.69 20.15
CA ARG A 146 -0.58 -3.79 18.85
C ARG A 146 0.34 -3.26 17.75
N ASN A 147 1.59 -3.70 17.67
CA ASN A 147 2.51 -3.23 16.62
C ASN A 147 1.99 -3.51 15.20
N TRP A 148 1.18 -4.57 15.04
CA TRP A 148 0.45 -4.89 13.81
C TRP A 148 -0.66 -3.87 13.44
N TRP A 149 -1.02 -2.93 14.33
CA TRP A 149 -1.99 -1.88 14.06
C TRP A 149 -1.41 -0.69 13.32
N PHE A 150 -0.15 -0.35 13.59
CA PHE A 150 0.59 0.70 12.91
C PHE A 150 1.71 0.08 12.08
N VAL A 151 1.37 -0.88 11.22
CA VAL A 151 2.28 -1.29 10.15
C VAL A 151 2.26 -0.18 9.08
N ALA A 152 2.87 0.95 9.41
CA ALA A 152 3.73 1.59 8.44
C ALA A 152 5.00 0.73 8.41
N GLY A 153 5.50 0.42 7.22
CA GLY A 153 6.64 -0.46 7.02
C GLY A 153 7.74 -0.26 8.08
N GLU A 154 7.97 -1.31 8.86
CA GLU A 154 9.34 -1.71 9.20
C GLU A 154 10.13 -1.63 7.88
N GLU A 155 11.15 -0.80 7.68
CA GLU A 155 11.86 0.15 8.53
C GLU A 155 12.24 1.35 7.64
N GLU A 156 12.85 2.36 8.23
CA GLU A 156 13.67 3.35 7.51
C GLU A 156 14.34 2.72 6.29
N SER A 157 14.03 3.24 5.11
CA SER A 157 14.72 2.91 3.87
C SER A 157 16.14 3.45 3.96
N ASP A 158 17.00 2.73 4.70
CA ASP A 158 18.46 2.88 4.68
C ASP A 158 19.08 1.71 3.90
N GLU A 159 18.39 1.29 2.84
CA GLU A 159 19.06 0.73 1.67
C GLU A 159 18.94 1.80 0.60
N GLU A 160 20.06 2.49 0.43
CA GLU A 160 20.48 3.17 -0.77
C GLU A 160 20.20 2.26 -1.98
N ASP A 161 18.97 2.27 -2.49
CA ASP A 161 18.76 2.00 -3.89
C ASP A 161 19.39 3.21 -4.56
N GLU A 162 20.66 3.07 -4.92
CA GLU A 162 21.26 3.71 -6.09
C GLU A 162 20.35 3.39 -7.29
N GLU A 163 19.10 3.91 -7.31
CA GLU A 163 18.44 4.25 -8.56
C GLU A 163 19.34 5.36 -9.10
N ASP A 164 20.32 4.91 -9.86
CA ASP A 164 20.95 5.59 -10.97
C ASP A 164 19.86 6.46 -11.63
N ASP A 165 19.71 7.67 -11.10
CA ASP A 165 18.87 8.77 -11.58
C ASP A 165 19.51 9.36 -12.86
N GLU A 166 20.30 8.58 -13.59
CA GLU A 166 20.67 8.83 -14.97
C GLU A 166 19.51 8.40 -15.88
N ASP A 167 18.39 9.11 -15.78
CA ASP A 167 17.49 9.35 -16.90
C ASP A 167 16.86 10.75 -16.70
N GLU A 168 17.72 11.76 -16.48
CA GLU A 168 17.48 13.12 -16.98
C GLU A 168 17.49 13.10 -18.52
N GLU A 169 16.64 12.29 -19.15
CA GLU A 169 16.27 12.54 -20.54
C GLU A 169 15.23 13.66 -20.51
N ASN A 170 15.79 14.87 -20.61
CA ASN A 170 15.16 16.07 -21.09
C ASN A 170 14.53 15.81 -22.47
N ASP A 171 13.38 15.13 -22.51
CA ASP A 171 12.50 15.01 -23.69
C ASP A 171 11.64 16.28 -23.84
N GLU A 172 12.27 17.46 -23.72
CA GLU A 172 11.80 18.68 -24.38
C GLU A 172 12.34 18.62 -25.81
N ASP A 173 11.53 18.07 -26.73
CA ASP A 173 11.50 18.33 -28.19
C ASP A 173 11.06 17.08 -28.96
N ASP A 174 9.75 16.85 -29.01
CA ASP A 174 9.10 16.17 -30.13
C ASP A 174 7.72 16.85 -30.33
N GLU A 175 7.72 18.19 -30.30
CA GLU A 175 6.68 18.97 -30.99
C GLU A 175 6.96 18.87 -32.50
N ASP A 176 5.92 18.58 -33.28
CA ASP A 176 5.84 18.75 -34.73
C ASP A 176 6.60 17.77 -35.64
N LEU A 177 6.01 16.59 -35.84
CA LEU A 177 6.03 15.92 -37.14
C LEU A 177 4.60 15.77 -37.69
N ASP A 178 3.90 16.91 -37.80
CA ASP A 178 2.80 17.06 -38.76
C ASP A 178 3.44 17.37 -40.12
N MET A 179 3.86 16.31 -40.81
CA MET A 179 4.38 16.44 -42.17
C MET A 179 3.17 16.65 -43.11
N GLU A 180 2.85 17.92 -43.34
CA GLU A 180 1.97 18.39 -44.41
C GLU A 180 2.31 17.66 -45.72
N MET A 181 1.43 16.78 -46.16
CA MET A 181 1.41 16.32 -47.54
C MET A 181 0.66 17.38 -48.36
N GLU A 182 1.37 18.43 -48.76
CA GLU A 182 1.00 19.24 -49.93
C GLU A 182 2.18 19.27 -50.91
N GLY A 183 1.91 18.82 -52.15
CA GLY A 183 2.85 18.81 -53.28
C GLY A 183 2.73 17.57 -54.14
#